data_AF-A0AAC9UT73-F1
#
_entry.id   AF-A0AAC9UT73-F1
#
_cell.length_a   1.000
_cell.length_b   1.000
_cell.length_c   1.000
_cell.angle_alpha   90.00
_cell.angle_beta   90.00
_cell.angle_gamma   90.00
#
_symmetry.space_group_name_H-M   'P 1'
#
loop_
_entity.id
_entity.type
_entity.pdbx_description
1 polymer ?
#
loop_
_entity_poly.entity_id
_entity_poly.type
_entity_poly.pdbx_seq_one_letter_code
_entity_poly.pdbx_strand_id
1 'polypeptide(L)' 'MTKISKQMKLKALLEYGQGQVSKNQISKKYGLNRYHFSLLCAAYKSFGTDFLLNPPKITSTFRIKIASWAIQNNAS' A
#
# COMPACT_ATOMS: atom_id res chain seq x y z
N MET A 1 -16.17 -10.35 -4.16
CA MET A 1 -14.94 -9.54 -4.25
C MET A 1 -14.83 -8.95 -5.64
N THR A 2 -15.16 -7.68 -5.84
CA THR A 2 -14.96 -6.99 -7.13
C THR A 2 -13.48 -6.70 -7.32
N LYS A 3 -12.96 -7.04 -8.50
CA LYS A 3 -11.55 -6.85 -8.86
C LYS A 3 -11.31 -5.36 -9.13
N ILE A 4 -10.98 -4.60 -8.08
CA ILE A 4 -10.67 -3.17 -8.20
C ILE A 4 -9.44 -3.00 -9.09
N SER A 5 -9.57 -2.14 -10.11
CA SER A 5 -8.51 -1.91 -11.10
C SER A 5 -7.28 -1.25 -10.48
N LYS A 6 -6.11 -1.48 -11.09
CA LYS A 6 -4.85 -0.82 -10.66
C LYS A 6 -4.97 0.71 -10.71
N GLN A 7 -5.66 1.23 -11.73
CA GLN A 7 -5.91 2.67 -11.89
C GLN A 7 -6.73 3.26 -10.74
N MET A 8 -7.78 2.55 -10.28
CA MET A 8 -8.57 3.00 -9.13
C MET A 8 -7.74 3.06 -7.85
N LYS A 9 -6.85 2.08 -7.63
CA LYS A 9 -5.94 2.07 -6.47
C LYS A 9 -4.96 3.26 -6.51
N LEU A 10 -4.42 3.56 -7.68
CA LEU A 10 -3.54 4.71 -7.88
C LEU A 10 -4.28 6.03 -7.60
N LYS A 11 -5.50 6.18 -8.13
CA LYS A 11 -6.32 7.38 -7.91
C LYS A 11 -6.62 7.60 -6.42
N ALA A 12 -6.95 6.52 -5.69
CA ALA A 12 -7.17 6.57 -4.25
C ALA A 12 -5.91 7.02 -3.47
N LEU A 13 -4.72 6.58 -3.89
CA LEU A 13 -3.45 6.97 -3.26
C LEU A 13 -3.10 8.44 -3.54
N LEU A 14 -3.29 8.91 -4.77
CA LEU A 14 -3.07 10.30 -5.13
C LEU A 14 -4.03 11.24 -4.37
N GLU A 15 -5.31 10.87 -4.29
CA GLU A 15 -6.31 11.63 -3.53
C GLU A 15 -5.98 11.66 -2.02
N TYR A 16 -5.46 10.56 -1.47
CA TYR A 16 -4.99 10.55 -0.08
C TYR A 16 -3.74 11.42 0.13
N GLY A 17 -2.81 11.40 -0.83
CA GLY A 17 -1.59 12.21 -0.79
C GLY A 17 -1.85 13.72 -0.84
N GLN A 18 -2.99 14.14 -1.39
CA GLN A 18 -3.44 15.54 -1.41
C GLN A 18 -3.93 16.04 -0.03
N GLY A 19 -4.00 15.17 0.99
CA GLY A 19 -4.19 15.56 2.40
C GLY A 19 -5.62 15.96 2.79
N GLN A 20 -6.58 15.87 1.88
CA GLN A 20 -7.94 16.39 2.05
C GLN A 20 -8.89 15.43 2.78
N VAL A 21 -8.55 14.14 2.88
CA VAL A 21 -9.51 13.09 3.26
C VAL A 21 -8.86 11.97 4.07
N SER A 22 -9.57 11.48 5.09
CA SER A 22 -9.08 10.39 5.93
C SER A 22 -9.01 9.06 5.18
N LYS A 23 -8.13 8.15 5.63
CA LYS A 23 -8.01 6.77 5.07
C LYS A 23 -9.36 6.06 5.01
N ASN A 24 -10.23 6.28 6.00
CA ASN A 24 -11.56 5.67 6.08
C ASN A 24 -12.50 6.19 4.99
N GLN A 25 -12.51 7.50 4.77
CA GLN A 25 -13.35 8.12 3.73
C GLN A 25 -12.93 7.66 2.34
N ILE A 26 -11.63 7.63 2.05
CA ILE A 26 -11.12 7.15 0.75
C ILE A 26 -11.39 5.66 0.57
N SER A 27 -11.18 4.86 1.60
CA SER A 27 -11.47 3.42 1.54
C SER A 27 -12.93 3.16 1.19
N LYS A 28 -13.88 3.87 1.84
CA LYS A 28 -15.31 3.79 1.51
C LYS A 28 -15.61 4.29 0.09
N LYS A 29 -15.06 5.43 -0.30
CA LYS A 29 -15.27 6.06 -1.62
C LYS A 29 -14.89 5.15 -2.78
N TYR A 30 -13.77 4.42 -2.64
CA TYR A 30 -13.24 3.55 -3.68
C TYR A 30 -13.58 2.06 -3.49
N GLY A 31 -14.39 1.73 -2.47
CA GLY A 31 -14.75 0.33 -2.16
C GLY A 31 -13.58 -0.54 -1.69
N LEU A 32 -12.51 0.08 -1.18
CA LEU A 32 -11.31 -0.61 -0.70
C LEU A 32 -11.48 -1.02 0.76
N ASN A 33 -10.99 -2.20 1.12
CA ASN A 33 -10.84 -2.57 2.52
C ASN A 33 -9.80 -1.64 3.16
N ARG A 34 -10.12 -1.09 4.33
CA ARG A 34 -9.26 -0.15 5.09
C ARG A 34 -7.85 -0.70 5.36
N TYR A 35 -7.74 -1.97 5.75
CA TYR A 35 -6.43 -2.60 5.99
C TYR A 35 -5.63 -2.68 4.70
N HIS A 36 -6.25 -3.13 3.61
CA HIS A 36 -5.63 -3.15 2.29
C HIS A 36 -5.18 -1.75 1.85
N PHE A 37 -6.01 -0.74 2.06
CA PHE A 37 -5.66 0.63 1.71
C PHE A 37 -4.49 1.16 2.55
N SER A 38 -4.45 0.85 3.85
CA SER A 38 -3.32 1.23 4.69
C SER A 38 -2.01 0.55 4.24
N LEU A 39 -2.07 -0.71 3.82
CA LEU A 39 -0.93 -1.42 3.25
C LEU A 39 -0.47 -0.79 1.92
N LEU A 40 -1.43 -0.42 1.06
CA LEU A 40 -1.14 0.29 -0.18
C LEU A 40 -0.45 1.64 0.09
N CYS A 41 -0.90 2.41 1.09
CA CYS A 41 -0.25 3.66 1.45
C CYS A 41 1.19 3.45 1.96
N ALA A 42 1.41 2.40 2.77
CA ALA A 42 2.75 2.05 3.25
C ALA A 42 3.68 1.66 2.09
N ALA A 43 3.21 0.78 1.20
CA ALA A 43 3.95 0.38 0.01
C ALA A 43 4.25 1.57 -0.91
N TYR A 44 3.27 2.45 -1.13
CA TYR A 44 3.45 3.67 -1.90
C TYR A 44 4.52 4.60 -1.31
N LYS A 45 4.56 4.73 0.02
CA LYS A 45 5.59 5.54 0.70
C LYS A 45 6.99 4.94 0.54
N SER A 46 7.12 3.62 0.48
CA SER A 46 8.43 2.94 0.37
C SER A 46 8.92 2.79 -1.07
N PHE A 47 8.02 2.63 -2.04
CA PHE A 47 8.36 2.24 -3.41
C PHE A 47 7.78 3.17 -4.49
N GLY A 48 7.06 4.24 -4.12
CA GLY A 48 6.43 5.16 -5.07
C GLY A 48 5.26 4.54 -5.84
N THR A 49 5.01 4.99 -7.06
CA THR A 49 3.98 4.40 -7.95
C THR A 49 4.35 3.03 -8.50
N ASP A 50 5.64 2.69 -8.50
CA ASP A 50 6.16 1.50 -9.17
C ASP A 50 5.65 0.19 -8.58
N PHE A 51 5.36 0.11 -7.28
CA PHE A 51 4.92 -1.15 -6.67
C PHE A 51 3.59 -1.69 -7.23
N LEU A 52 2.73 -0.83 -7.77
CA LEU A 52 1.45 -1.23 -8.37
C LEU A 52 1.64 -1.87 -9.75
N LEU A 53 2.67 -1.44 -10.47
CA LEU A 53 3.00 -1.88 -11.82
C LEU A 53 3.96 -3.07 -11.76
N ASN A 54 5.00 -2.92 -10.95
CA ASN A 54 6.14 -3.80 -10.77
C ASN A 54 6.28 -4.14 -9.28
N PRO A 55 5.40 -5.00 -8.73
CA PRO A 55 5.55 -5.42 -7.34
C PRO A 55 6.92 -6.09 -7.14
N PRO A 56 7.60 -5.85 -6.00
CA PRO A 56 8.88 -6.49 -5.74
C PRO A 56 8.71 -8.00 -5.78
N LYS A 57 9.58 -8.66 -6.55
CA LYS A 57 9.60 -10.12 -6.63
C LYS A 57 9.96 -10.65 -5.23
N ILE A 58 9.18 -11.60 -4.73
CA ILE A 58 9.44 -12.21 -3.42
C ILE A 58 10.66 -13.13 -3.56
N THR A 59 11.84 -12.59 -3.30
CA THR A 59 13.11 -13.34 -3.27
C THR A 59 13.53 -13.63 -1.83
N SER A 60 14.48 -14.55 -1.64
CA SER A 60 15.07 -14.85 -0.34
C SER A 60 15.66 -13.59 0.31
N THR A 61 16.36 -12.77 -0.48
CA THR A 61 16.94 -11.50 -0.03
C THR A 61 15.88 -10.48 0.41
N PHE A 62 14.75 -10.40 -0.30
CA PHE A 62 13.64 -9.53 0.08
C PHE A 62 13.02 -9.96 1.42
N ARG A 63 12.84 -11.27 1.63
CA ARG A 63 12.33 -11.81 2.90
C ARG A 63 13.26 -11.51 4.06
N ILE A 64 14.57 -11.68 3.89
CA ILE A 64 15.57 -11.34 4.90
C ILE A 64 15.48 -9.85 5.24
N LYS A 65 15.39 -8.97 4.23
CA LYS A 65 15.26 -7.53 4.45
C LYS A 65 14.02 -7.17 5.27
N ILE A 66 12.87 -7.80 4.99
CA ILE A 66 11.65 -7.59 5.78
C ILE A 66 11.81 -8.10 7.22
N ALA A 67 12.38 -9.30 7.40
CA ALA A 67 12.60 -9.87 8.73
C ALA A 67 13.53 -8.98 9.57
N SER A 68 14.65 -8.52 9.00
CA SER A 68 15.56 -7.60 9.67
C SER A 68 14.89 -6.28 10.04
N TRP A 69 14.09 -5.71 9.14
CA TRP A 69 13.33 -4.50 9.44
C TRP A 69 12.33 -4.71 10.58
N ALA A 70 11.61 -5.84 10.58
CA ALA A 70 10.64 -6.15 11.64
C ALA A 70 11.32 -6.29 13.01
N ILE A 71 12.46 -6.98 13.08
CA ILE A 71 13.28 -7.11 14.29
C ILE A 71 13.75 -5.72 14.77
N GLN A 72 14.28 -4.89 13.87
CA GLN A 72 14.79 -3.55 14.22
C GLN A 72 13.70 -2.60 14.74
N ASN A 73 12.46 -2.76 14.27
CA ASN A 73 11.36 -1.87 14.60
C ASN A 73 10.41 -2.46 15.66
N ASN A 74 10.74 -3.60 16.27
CA ASN A 74 9.86 -4.35 17.18
C ASN A 74 8.46 -4.55 16.59
N ALA A 75 8.38 -4.79 15.28
CA ALA A 75 7.13 -5.05 14.60
C ALA A 75 6.73 -6.51 14.82
N SER A 76 5.79 -6.72 15.75
CA SER A 76 5.17 -8.02 16.05
C SER A 76 3.92 -8.27 15.22
#